data_AF-A0A7C5I818-F1
#
_entry.id   AF-A0A7C5I818-F1
#
_cell.length_a   1.000
_cell.length_b   1.000
_cell.length_c   1.000
_cell.angle_alpha   90.00
_cell.angle_beta   90.00
_cell.angle_gamma   90.00
#
_symmetry.space_group_name_H-M   'P 1'
#
loop_
_entity.id
_entity.type
_entity.pdbx_description
1 polymer ?
#
loop_
_entity_poly.entity_id
_entity_poly.type
_entity_poly.pdbx_seq_one_letter_code
_entity_poly.pdbx_strand_id
1 'polypeptide(L)'
;KAQPGVSEEELCRRIQAATGLKALTSSAFGWDTIWYYIRNTGIPINFGITILIALMVGALVSGQTFSLFILENMKYFGALKAIGVTSRRIVGMILMQAVIVLAIGYSLGISLTALFFELTKDNLDLRGFRLLPEVMLLTGGLVFVVVLMAAIVSVRRVVVVDPALVFRG
;
A
#
# COMPACT_ATOMS: atom_id res chain seq x y z
N LYS A 1 5.37 19.37 33.91
CA LYS A 1 6.46 18.37 33.70
C LYS A 1 6.78 17.74 35.05
N ALA A 2 7.10 16.44 35.08
CA ALA A 2 7.49 15.76 36.31
C ALA A 2 8.80 16.32 36.87
N GLN A 3 8.93 16.35 38.19
CA GLN A 3 10.19 16.66 38.86
C GLN A 3 11.21 15.54 38.60
N PRO A 4 12.53 15.82 38.65
CA PRO A 4 13.56 14.80 38.46
C PRO A 4 13.36 13.64 39.43
N GLY A 5 13.26 12.40 38.92
CA GLY A 5 13.07 11.19 39.73
C GLY A 5 11.61 10.71 39.90
N VAL A 6 10.62 11.44 39.39
CA VAL A 6 9.21 11.00 39.37
C VAL A 6 8.83 10.55 37.96
N SER A 7 8.34 9.31 37.82
CA SER A 7 7.84 8.84 36.53
C SER A 7 6.55 9.56 36.14
N GLU A 8 6.32 9.75 34.84
CA GLU A 8 5.11 10.42 34.34
C GLU A 8 3.83 9.70 34.78
N GLU A 9 3.87 8.37 34.87
CA GLU A 9 2.76 7.54 35.33
C GLU A 9 2.42 7.77 36.81
N GLU A 10 3.45 7.89 37.66
CA GLU A 10 3.26 8.18 39.07
C GLU A 10 2.74 9.60 39.28
N LEU A 11 3.19 10.56 38.46
CA LEU A 11 2.64 11.91 38.46
C LEU A 11 1.15 11.92 38.05
N CYS A 12 0.78 11.22 36.97
CA CYS A 12 -0.61 11.11 36.53
C CYS A 12 -1.49 10.47 37.61
N ARG A 13 -1.02 9.40 38.26
CA ARG A 13 -1.74 8.74 39.36
C ARG A 13 -1.99 9.69 40.53
N ARG A 14 -0.98 10.48 40.92
CA ARG A 14 -1.11 11.48 42.01
C ARG A 14 -2.09 12.59 41.66
N ILE A 15 -2.05 13.10 40.43
CA ILE A 15 -2.99 14.13 39.97
C ILE A 15 -4.41 13.59 39.96
N GLN A 16 -4.63 12.37 39.46
CA GLN A 16 -5.94 11.74 39.45
C GLN A 16 -6.47 11.48 40.85
N ALA A 17 -5.62 11.02 41.78
CA ALA A 17 -5.99 10.82 43.18
C ALA A 17 -6.33 12.14 43.90
N ALA A 18 -5.64 13.23 43.59
CA ALA A 18 -5.86 14.54 44.22
C ALA A 18 -7.04 15.32 43.63
N THR A 19 -7.33 15.16 42.34
CA THR A 19 -8.33 15.97 41.62
C THR A 19 -9.60 15.21 41.24
N GLY A 20 -9.57 13.88 41.23
CA GLY A 20 -10.63 13.03 40.68
C GLY A 20 -10.77 13.08 39.15
N LEU A 21 -9.95 13.88 38.45
CA LEU A 21 -10.00 14.06 37.01
C LEU A 21 -9.06 13.07 36.29
N LYS A 22 -9.44 12.61 35.09
CA LYS A 22 -8.64 11.68 34.27
C LYS A 22 -7.32 12.34 33.85
N ALA A 23 -6.23 11.98 34.50
CA ALA A 23 -4.89 12.41 34.15
C ALA A 23 -4.19 11.29 33.36
N LEU A 24 -3.81 11.57 32.13
CA LEU A 24 -3.11 10.63 31.24
C LEU A 24 -1.72 11.16 30.90
N THR A 25 -0.78 10.26 30.68
CA THR A 25 0.51 10.61 30.07
C THR A 25 0.28 11.06 28.61
N SER A 26 1.24 11.78 28.02
CA SER A 26 1.07 12.28 26.65
C SER A 26 0.84 11.15 25.63
N SER A 27 1.46 9.98 25.83
CA SER A 27 1.28 8.80 24.99
C SER A 27 -0.09 8.15 25.21
N ALA A 28 -0.52 7.99 26.46
CA ALA A 28 -1.82 7.41 26.80
C ALA A 28 -2.97 8.28 26.32
N PHE A 29 -2.85 9.61 26.40
CA PHE A 29 -3.83 10.55 25.89
C PHE A 29 -3.96 10.48 24.35
N GLY A 30 -2.84 10.33 23.64
CA GLY A 30 -2.84 10.14 22.19
C GLY A 30 -3.62 8.87 21.78
N TRP A 31 -3.34 7.75 22.43
CA TRP A 31 -4.06 6.50 22.16
C TRP A 31 -5.54 6.55 22.53
N ASP A 32 -5.90 7.17 23.65
CA ASP A 32 -7.29 7.36 24.07
C ASP A 32 -8.05 8.22 23.05
N THR A 33 -7.41 9.27 22.52
CA THR A 33 -7.97 10.11 21.46
C THR A 33 -8.17 9.33 20.16
N ILE A 34 -7.19 8.53 19.73
CA ILE A 34 -7.31 7.67 18.54
C ILE A 34 -8.50 6.71 18.69
N TRP A 35 -8.61 6.03 19.83
CA TRP A 35 -9.71 5.11 20.10
C TRP A 35 -11.07 5.79 20.18
N TYR A 36 -11.12 7.00 20.75
CA TYR A 36 -12.33 7.82 20.76
C TYR A 36 -12.76 8.15 19.33
N TYR A 37 -11.84 8.60 18.47
CA TYR A 37 -12.14 8.85 17.06
C TYR A 37 -12.55 7.57 16.33
N ILE A 38 -11.90 6.44 16.54
CA ILE A 38 -12.27 5.17 15.88
C ILE A 38 -13.67 4.70 16.29
N ARG A 39 -14.04 4.85 17.57
CA ARG A 39 -15.35 4.41 18.07
C ARG A 39 -16.47 5.38 17.75
N ASN A 40 -16.17 6.68 17.73
CA ASN A 40 -17.16 7.73 17.62
C ASN A 40 -17.25 8.32 16.20
N THR A 41 -16.29 8.02 15.32
CA THR A 41 -16.30 8.45 13.91
C THR A 41 -16.24 7.25 12.97
N GLY A 42 -17.02 7.30 11.88
CA GLY A 42 -16.97 6.29 10.82
C GLY A 42 -15.78 6.44 9.85
N ILE A 43 -14.87 7.37 10.14
CA ILE A 43 -13.75 7.74 9.26
C ILE A 43 -12.86 6.52 8.95
N PRO A 44 -12.36 5.75 9.95
CA PRO A 44 -11.45 4.63 9.67
C PRO A 44 -12.11 3.52 8.84
N ILE A 45 -13.41 3.27 9.06
CA ILE A 45 -14.16 2.25 8.34
C ILE A 45 -14.32 2.66 6.87
N ASN A 46 -14.75 3.90 6.61
CA ASN A 46 -14.93 4.41 5.25
C ASN A 46 -13.62 4.44 4.46
N PHE A 47 -12.53 4.94 5.07
CA PHE A 47 -11.21 4.88 4.44
C PHE A 47 -10.73 3.45 4.22
N GLY A 48 -10.93 2.56 5.20
CA GLY A 48 -10.57 1.15 5.08
C GLY A 48 -11.26 0.46 3.90
N ILE A 49 -12.58 0.66 3.75
CA ILE A 49 -13.35 0.12 2.63
C ILE A 49 -12.85 0.72 1.31
N THR A 50 -12.59 2.03 1.26
CA THR A 50 -12.12 2.71 0.05
C THR A 50 -10.76 2.20 -0.39
N ILE A 51 -9.83 2.02 0.56
CA ILE A 51 -8.51 1.44 0.31
C ILE A 51 -8.65 0.01 -0.21
N LEU A 52 -9.51 -0.81 0.42
CA LEU A 52 -9.74 -2.19 -0.03
C LEU A 52 -10.25 -2.25 -1.47
N ILE A 53 -11.24 -1.41 -1.81
CA ILE A 53 -11.76 -1.31 -3.18
C ILE A 53 -10.66 -0.86 -4.14
N ALA A 54 -9.89 0.17 -3.80
CA ALA A 54 -8.80 0.67 -4.64
C ALA A 54 -7.74 -0.43 -4.90
N LEU A 55 -7.40 -1.23 -3.89
CA LEU A 55 -6.48 -2.36 -4.04
C LEU A 55 -7.05 -3.46 -4.92
N MET A 56 -8.33 -3.81 -4.73
CA MET A 56 -9.00 -4.83 -5.56
C MET A 56 -9.05 -4.41 -7.03
N VAL A 57 -9.51 -3.19 -7.30
CA VAL A 57 -9.61 -2.64 -8.65
C VAL A 57 -8.21 -2.51 -9.26
N GLY A 58 -7.23 -2.00 -8.51
CA GLY A 58 -5.84 -1.91 -8.93
C GLY A 58 -5.24 -3.27 -9.30
N ALA A 59 -5.49 -4.31 -8.48
CA ALA A 59 -5.05 -5.67 -8.75
C ALA A 59 -5.68 -6.24 -10.02
N LEU A 60 -7.00 -6.07 -10.19
CA LEU A 60 -7.77 -6.53 -11.34
C LEU A 60 -7.27 -5.90 -12.65
N VAL A 61 -7.20 -4.57 -12.68
CA VAL A 61 -6.76 -3.81 -13.86
C VAL A 61 -5.30 -4.14 -14.18
N SER A 62 -4.42 -4.15 -13.18
CA SER A 62 -3.01 -4.51 -13.38
C SER A 62 -2.86 -5.94 -13.93
N GLY A 63 -3.56 -6.91 -13.35
CA GLY A 63 -3.53 -8.30 -13.80
C GLY A 63 -4.08 -8.46 -15.23
N GLN A 64 -5.13 -7.72 -15.58
CA GLN A 64 -5.65 -7.71 -16.95
C GLN A 64 -4.62 -7.15 -17.93
N THR A 65 -3.99 -6.01 -17.62
CA THR A 65 -2.96 -5.39 -18.45
C THR A 65 -1.75 -6.29 -18.63
N PHE A 66 -1.24 -6.91 -17.56
CA PHE A 66 -0.13 -7.86 -17.66
C PHE A 66 -0.50 -9.09 -18.49
N SER A 67 -1.72 -9.61 -18.35
CA SER A 67 -2.19 -10.75 -19.15
C SER A 67 -2.22 -10.38 -20.63
N LEU A 68 -2.77 -9.22 -20.99
CA LEU A 68 -2.77 -8.72 -22.36
C LEU A 68 -1.35 -8.54 -22.91
N PHE A 69 -0.47 -7.91 -22.13
CA PHE A 69 0.93 -7.73 -22.51
C PHE A 69 1.61 -9.07 -22.81
N ILE A 70 1.40 -10.10 -21.98
CA ILE A 70 1.99 -11.42 -22.23
C ILE A 70 1.40 -12.01 -23.51
N LEU A 71 0.07 -11.93 -23.71
CA LEU A 71 -0.60 -12.48 -24.89
C LEU A 71 -0.11 -11.85 -26.19
N GLU A 72 0.01 -10.53 -26.23
CA GLU A 72 0.53 -9.79 -27.39
C GLU A 72 1.99 -10.16 -27.69
N ASN A 73 2.78 -10.45 -26.66
CA ASN A 73 4.19 -10.78 -26.78
C ASN A 73 4.50 -12.30 -26.84
N MET A 74 3.48 -13.17 -26.81
CA MET A 74 3.65 -14.63 -26.83
C MET A 74 4.46 -15.12 -28.03
N LYS A 75 4.25 -14.55 -29.22
CA LYS A 75 5.00 -14.91 -30.43
C LYS A 75 6.50 -14.63 -30.27
N TYR A 76 6.86 -13.50 -29.67
CA TYR A 76 8.25 -13.14 -29.39
C TYR A 76 8.87 -14.03 -28.31
N PHE A 77 8.11 -14.34 -27.24
CA PHE A 77 8.58 -15.29 -26.22
C PHE A 77 8.77 -16.71 -26.78
N GLY A 78 7.91 -17.14 -27.70
CA GLY A 78 8.05 -18.40 -28.44
C GLY A 78 9.33 -18.43 -29.27
N ALA A 79 9.63 -17.35 -30.00
CA ALA A 79 10.88 -17.23 -30.76
C ALA A 79 12.12 -17.26 -29.85
N LEU A 80 12.10 -16.53 -28.71
CA LEU A 80 13.19 -16.57 -27.74
C LEU A 80 13.41 -17.97 -27.17
N LYS A 81 12.34 -18.71 -26.90
CA LYS A 81 12.42 -20.10 -26.44
C LYS A 81 13.00 -21.02 -27.52
N ALA A 82 12.68 -20.79 -28.79
CA ALA A 82 13.25 -21.53 -29.92
C ALA A 82 14.76 -21.27 -30.11
N ILE A 83 15.24 -20.07 -29.76
CA ILE A 83 16.68 -19.71 -29.75
C ILE A 83 17.41 -20.27 -28.50
N GLY A 84 16.68 -20.93 -27.58
CA GLY A 84 17.24 -21.61 -26.41
C GLY A 84 17.14 -20.83 -25.10
N VAL A 85 16.38 -19.72 -25.06
CA VAL A 85 16.12 -19.00 -23.79
C VAL A 85 15.22 -19.84 -22.89
N THR A 86 15.64 -20.05 -21.65
CA THR A 86 14.88 -20.82 -20.67
C THR A 86 13.62 -20.05 -20.23
N SER A 87 12.53 -20.78 -19.95
CA SER A 87 11.29 -20.18 -19.45
C SER A 87 11.49 -19.38 -18.15
N ARG A 88 12.45 -19.78 -17.30
CA ARG A 88 12.80 -19.02 -16.08
C ARG A 88 13.37 -17.64 -16.39
N ARG A 89 14.18 -17.50 -17.45
CA ARG A 89 14.71 -16.18 -17.88
C ARG A 89 13.59 -15.29 -18.41
N ILE A 90 12.66 -15.84 -19.20
CA ILE A 90 11.50 -15.09 -19.72
C ILE A 90 10.63 -14.59 -18.55
N VAL A 91 10.32 -15.45 -17.58
CA VAL A 91 9.58 -15.05 -16.37
C VAL A 91 10.36 -13.98 -15.58
N GLY A 92 11.67 -14.13 -15.43
CA GLY A 92 12.52 -13.13 -14.78
C GLY A 92 12.47 -11.75 -15.47
N MET A 93 12.46 -11.72 -16.80
CA MET A 93 12.30 -10.47 -17.57
C MET A 93 10.96 -9.80 -17.30
N ILE A 94 9.86 -10.57 -17.31
CA ILE A 94 8.52 -10.05 -17.04
C ILE A 94 8.43 -9.50 -15.61
N LEU A 95 9.00 -10.21 -14.63
CA LEU A 95 9.03 -9.74 -13.25
C LEU A 95 9.84 -8.45 -13.09
N MET A 96 10.97 -8.33 -13.79
CA MET A 96 11.76 -7.09 -13.79
C MET A 96 10.99 -5.91 -14.37
N GLN A 97 10.25 -6.13 -15.47
CA GLN A 97 9.36 -5.11 -16.03
C GLN A 97 8.27 -4.71 -15.03
N ALA A 98 7.68 -5.68 -14.32
CA ALA A 98 6.68 -5.39 -13.29
C ALA A 98 7.24 -4.56 -12.13
N VAL A 99 8.48 -4.81 -11.70
CA VAL A 99 9.16 -4.01 -10.67
C VAL A 99 9.40 -2.57 -11.14
N ILE A 100 9.76 -2.37 -12.42
CA ILE A 100 9.93 -1.02 -12.98
C ILE A 100 8.59 -0.27 -12.99
N VAL A 101 7.51 -0.92 -13.44
CA VAL A 101 6.17 -0.35 -13.43
C VAL A 101 5.72 0.02 -12.02
N LEU A 102 5.99 -0.86 -11.05
CA LEU A 102 5.74 -0.60 -9.64
C LEU A 102 6.50 0.63 -9.15
N ALA A 103 7.80 0.71 -9.42
CA ALA A 103 8.65 1.81 -8.96
C ALA A 103 8.14 3.16 -9.50
N ILE A 104 7.77 3.21 -10.78
CA ILE A 104 7.20 4.40 -11.42
C ILE A 104 5.84 4.73 -10.81
N GLY A 105 4.92 3.76 -10.75
CA GLY A 105 3.57 3.97 -10.24
C GLY A 105 3.56 4.42 -8.78
N TYR A 106 4.38 3.80 -7.93
CA TYR A 106 4.51 4.18 -6.53
C TYR A 106 5.11 5.58 -6.37
N SER A 107 6.17 5.90 -7.13
CA SER A 107 6.79 7.23 -7.09
C SER A 107 5.79 8.33 -7.48
N LEU A 108 5.00 8.11 -8.53
CA LEU A 108 3.96 9.05 -8.97
C LEU A 108 2.85 9.19 -7.92
N GLY A 109 2.38 8.08 -7.34
CA GLY A 109 1.33 8.09 -6.31
C GLY A 109 1.74 8.87 -5.07
N ILE A 110 2.95 8.61 -4.56
CA ILE A 110 3.51 9.35 -3.41
C ILE A 110 3.73 10.83 -3.75
N SER A 111 4.25 11.13 -4.95
CA SER A 111 4.49 12.52 -5.36
C SER A 111 3.19 13.32 -5.45
N LEU A 112 2.13 12.72 -6.01
CA LEU A 112 0.81 13.36 -6.10
C LEU A 112 0.20 13.56 -4.71
N THR A 113 0.37 12.58 -3.82
CA THR A 113 -0.11 12.67 -2.43
C THR A 113 0.64 13.79 -1.67
N ALA A 114 1.95 13.88 -1.84
CA ALA A 114 2.76 14.94 -1.24
C ALA A 114 2.35 16.32 -1.75
N LEU A 115 2.15 16.46 -3.07
CA LEU A 115 1.68 17.70 -3.67
C LEU A 115 0.30 18.09 -3.15
N PHE A 116 -0.62 17.13 -3.01
CA PHE A 116 -1.95 17.37 -2.46
C PHE A 116 -1.88 17.92 -1.04
N PHE A 117 -1.03 17.35 -0.17
CA PHE A 117 -0.86 17.87 1.19
C PHE A 117 -0.21 19.26 1.21
N GLU A 118 0.77 19.52 0.34
CA GLU A 118 1.43 20.81 0.24
C GLU A 118 0.48 21.92 -0.21
N LEU A 119 -0.43 21.63 -1.15
CA LEU A 119 -1.44 22.56 -1.63
C LEU A 119 -2.56 22.81 -0.61
N THR A 120 -2.81 21.86 0.28
CA THR A 120 -3.96 21.89 1.19
C THR A 120 -3.58 22.27 2.63
N LYS A 121 -2.29 22.56 2.87
CA LYS A 121 -1.72 22.89 4.20
C LYS A 121 -2.34 24.11 4.88
N ASP A 122 -2.90 25.05 4.11
CA ASP A 122 -3.48 26.29 4.62
C ASP A 122 -4.95 26.12 5.07
N ASN A 123 -5.58 24.98 4.77
CA ASN A 123 -6.94 24.69 5.22
C ASN A 123 -6.97 24.23 6.68
N LEU A 124 -7.81 24.88 7.50
CA LEU A 124 -7.92 24.61 8.94
C LEU A 124 -8.27 23.15 9.26
N ASP A 125 -9.08 22.51 8.42
CA ASP A 125 -9.59 21.15 8.67
C ASP A 125 -8.53 20.04 8.43
N LEU A 126 -7.48 20.34 7.67
CA LEU A 126 -6.47 19.35 7.25
C LEU A 126 -5.10 19.57 7.90
N ARG A 127 -4.96 20.59 8.75
CA ARG A 127 -3.72 20.95 9.46
C ARG A 127 -3.12 19.86 10.35
N GLY A 128 -3.91 18.83 10.67
CA GLY A 128 -3.48 17.65 11.45
C GLY A 128 -2.98 16.47 10.61
N PHE A 129 -3.24 16.44 9.30
CA PHE A 129 -2.81 15.34 8.45
C PHE A 129 -1.35 15.52 8.03
N ARG A 130 -0.53 14.52 8.31
CA ARG A 130 0.88 14.47 7.90
C ARG A 130 1.13 13.19 7.13
N LEU A 131 1.99 13.27 6.12
CA LEU A 131 2.59 12.11 5.49
C LEU A 131 3.70 11.58 6.40
N LEU A 132 3.36 10.61 7.26
CA LEU A 132 4.36 9.94 8.06
C LEU A 132 5.15 8.95 7.19
N PRO A 133 6.49 8.87 7.35
CA PRO A 133 7.31 7.91 6.61
C PRO A 133 6.87 6.45 6.81
N GLU A 134 6.35 6.09 7.99
CA GLU A 134 5.87 4.72 8.22
C GLU A 134 4.67 4.38 7.33
N VAL A 135 3.74 5.34 7.13
CA VAL A 135 2.56 5.16 6.28
C VAL A 135 2.96 5.03 4.81
N MET A 136 3.94 5.82 4.38
CA MET A 136 4.50 5.71 3.03
C MET A 136 5.09 4.32 2.80
N LEU A 137 5.97 3.86 3.71
CA LEU A 137 6.60 2.53 3.62
C LEU A 137 5.57 1.40 3.63
N LEU A 138 4.55 1.48 4.50
CA LEU A 138 3.48 0.48 4.57
C LEU A 138 2.66 0.44 3.28
N THR A 139 2.34 1.61 2.73
CA THR A 139 1.64 1.73 1.44
C THR A 139 2.49 1.15 0.31
N GLY A 140 3.78 1.44 0.26
CA GLY A 140 4.71 0.88 -0.72
C GLY A 140 4.80 -0.64 -0.63
N GLY A 141 4.88 -1.19 0.58
CA GLY A 141 4.84 -2.63 0.81
C GLY A 141 3.53 -3.27 0.32
N LEU A 142 2.40 -2.63 0.60
CA LEU A 142 1.09 -3.13 0.18
C LEU A 142 0.94 -3.13 -1.35
N VAL A 143 1.33 -2.05 -2.02
CA VAL A 143 1.29 -1.96 -3.48
C VAL A 143 2.27 -2.96 -4.11
N PHE A 144 3.47 -3.14 -3.55
CA PHE A 144 4.43 -4.15 -3.99
C PHE A 144 3.80 -5.55 -3.98
N VAL A 145 3.15 -5.93 -2.87
CA VAL A 145 2.48 -7.24 -2.74
C VAL A 145 1.39 -7.40 -3.79
N VAL A 146 0.56 -6.37 -4.00
CA VAL A 146 -0.54 -6.42 -4.97
C VAL A 146 -0.01 -6.59 -6.41
N VAL A 147 0.97 -5.79 -6.82
CA VAL A 147 1.54 -5.88 -8.18
C VAL A 147 2.24 -7.23 -8.38
N LEU A 148 2.97 -7.71 -7.38
CA LEU A 148 3.65 -9.00 -7.45
C LEU A 148 2.63 -10.15 -7.59
N MET A 149 1.55 -10.12 -6.82
CA MET A 149 0.47 -11.11 -6.95
C MET A 149 -0.20 -11.02 -8.33
N ALA A 150 -0.50 -9.83 -8.82
CA ALA A 150 -1.09 -9.62 -10.15
C ALA A 150 -0.18 -10.16 -11.27
N ALA A 151 1.12 -9.89 -11.21
CA ALA A 151 2.11 -10.39 -12.16
C ALA A 151 2.20 -11.93 -12.13
N ILE A 152 2.27 -12.54 -10.94
CA ILE A 152 2.33 -13.99 -10.79
C ILE A 152 1.06 -14.66 -11.32
N VAL A 153 -0.12 -14.11 -10.99
CA VAL A 153 -1.41 -14.63 -11.47
C VAL A 153 -1.48 -14.53 -12.99
N SER A 154 -1.04 -13.42 -13.59
CA SER A 154 -1.06 -13.22 -15.04
C SER A 154 -0.15 -14.23 -15.76
N VAL A 155 1.07 -14.42 -15.26
CA VAL A 155 2.01 -15.42 -15.81
C VAL A 155 1.44 -16.84 -15.69
N ARG A 156 0.88 -17.21 -14.52
CA ARG A 156 0.26 -18.53 -14.34
C ARG A 156 -0.94 -18.73 -15.24
N ARG A 157 -1.82 -17.73 -15.35
CA ARG A 157 -3.02 -17.80 -16.17
C ARG A 157 -2.65 -18.01 -17.63
N VAL A 158 -1.66 -17.31 -18.18
CA VAL A 158 -1.27 -17.49 -19.59
C VAL A 158 -0.52 -18.81 -19.84
N VAL A 159 0.23 -19.34 -18.87
CA VAL A 159 0.87 -20.66 -18.99
C VAL A 159 -0.15 -21.80 -18.93
N VAL A 160 -1.24 -21.63 -18.18
CA VAL A 160 -2.29 -22.64 -17.99
C VAL A 160 -3.42 -22.51 -19.04
N VAL A 161 -3.69 -21.30 -19.53
CA VAL A 161 -4.70 -21.03 -20.56
C VAL A 161 -4.09 -21.27 -21.94
N ASP A 162 -4.29 -22.51 -22.38
CA ASP A 162 -4.26 -23.03 -23.74
C ASP A 162 -3.01 -22.79 -24.63
N PRO A 163 -2.03 -23.71 -24.57
CA PRO A 163 -1.06 -23.92 -25.65
C PRO A 163 -1.74 -24.22 -27.01
N ALA A 164 -3.01 -24.62 -27.02
CA ALA A 164 -3.75 -24.98 -28.23
C ALA A 164 -4.21 -23.76 -29.06
N LEU A 165 -4.28 -22.55 -28.47
CA LEU A 165 -4.65 -21.33 -29.19
C LEU A 165 -3.54 -20.81 -30.13
N VAL A 166 -2.28 -21.20 -29.88
CA VAL A 166 -1.13 -20.77 -30.70
C VAL A 166 -0.98 -21.61 -31.98
N PHE A 167 -1.62 -22.77 -32.08
CA PHE A 167 -1.52 -23.66 -33.25
C PHE A 167 -2.75 -23.64 -34.17
N ARG A 168 -3.65 -22.66 -34.04
CA ARG A 168 -4.88 -22.54 -34.86
C ARG A 168 -5.03 -21.21 -35.63
N GLY A 169 -3.95 -20.48 -35.87
CA GLY A 169 -3.94 -19.29 -36.72
C GLY A 169 -2.86 -19.38 -37.77
#